data_AF-A0A1H9CED3-F1
#
_entry.id   AF-A0A1H9CED3-F1
#
_cell.length_a   1.000
_cell.length_b   1.000
_cell.length_c   1.000
_cell.angle_alpha   90.00
_cell.angle_beta   90.00
_cell.angle_gamma   90.00
#
_symmetry.space_group_name_H-M   'P 1'
#
loop_
_entity.id
_entity.type
_entity.pdbx_description
1 polymer ?
#
loop_
_entity_poly.entity_id
_entity_poly.type
_entity_poly.pdbx_seq_one_letter_code
_entity_poly.pdbx_strand_id
1 'polypeptide(L)'
;MGIYGALSSAVTGLRAQSHALENISGNIANSQTTGYKRIETDFLDLIPDAPIKRQVPGAVLAQSRGTNDIAGDIKTVSNETYIALNSNGFFVVEPKVGQSDGNSVFAGTNFYTRRGDFEIDKDGMLVNGAGYYLKGLPIDPGTGNISGSVPEVIKLSNAFLPAQQTNRINYQANLPQMPKPTAYKATVPNSELFRAADYVPGATFSPAVSQGSWGPAVADLTGDQLTVSIGGSPFTYHFQQPVAPATLPTGNATNMYIDTSLAPNNTMAGIASTIQTHMQTRTGAGTATVAFDTGTNNLTVTLPSTTGVALSVTKLDAATGSTSVAFTDTPATSSVPYGQAVNEIPANKNTQFLSNSISGGAITVYAENGAPANVQMRWAKVSNADTGGGDVWHLYYMSNSEATPTQTQWTRVQENFQFAPNGSLASPTNGQTTLNNLTVNGVNIGDVEFRYDTNGLSQFADVNGTANVSTLNQNGYGAGEFISVAINDNGRVVATYSNGERIDMAQVVTAEFNAINQLKRLDGGVFTATSESGEAILDLSGTGVIGGSLEASNTDISDEFTKLIVTQQAYAAGTRIVSTADEMLQEALNMIR
;
A
#
# COMPACT_ATOMS: atom_id res chain seq x y z
N MET A 1 70.33 7.38 -49.78
CA MET A 1 69.67 7.95 -48.58
C MET A 1 70.45 9.19 -48.18
N GLY A 2 69.85 10.38 -48.16
CA GLY A 2 70.50 11.56 -47.59
C GLY A 2 70.34 11.53 -46.08
N ILE A 3 71.41 11.75 -45.31
CA ILE A 3 71.39 11.70 -43.84
C ILE A 3 70.31 12.64 -43.26
N TYR A 4 70.06 13.79 -43.92
CA TYR A 4 69.00 14.73 -43.58
C TYR A 4 67.58 14.15 -43.63
N GLY A 5 67.26 13.27 -44.59
CA GLY A 5 65.94 12.65 -44.69
C GLY A 5 65.72 11.55 -43.64
N ALA A 6 66.79 10.86 -43.24
CA ALA A 6 66.74 9.91 -42.13
C ALA A 6 66.55 10.64 -40.78
N LEU A 7 67.24 11.78 -40.60
CA LEU A 7 67.10 12.61 -39.40
C LEU A 7 65.70 13.23 -39.27
N SER A 8 65.12 13.75 -40.36
CA SER A 8 63.77 14.33 -40.30
C SER A 8 62.72 13.28 -39.93
N SER A 9 62.79 12.08 -40.53
CA SER A 9 61.90 10.97 -40.21
C SER A 9 62.08 10.52 -38.75
N ALA A 10 63.33 10.35 -38.29
CA ALA A 10 63.63 9.97 -36.90
C ALA A 10 63.12 11.00 -35.87
N VAL A 11 63.27 12.29 -36.13
CA VAL A 11 62.77 13.36 -35.23
C VAL A 11 61.25 13.36 -35.16
N THR A 12 60.56 13.18 -36.29
CA THR A 12 59.09 13.10 -36.29
C THR A 12 58.59 11.84 -35.58
N GLY A 13 59.25 10.70 -35.76
CA GLY A 13 59.00 9.47 -35.01
C GLY A 13 59.19 9.66 -33.51
N LEU A 14 60.28 10.30 -33.07
CA LEU A 14 60.53 10.58 -31.65
C LEU A 14 59.44 11.45 -31.03
N ARG A 15 59.00 12.50 -31.72
CA ARG A 15 57.89 13.36 -31.25
C ARG A 15 56.57 12.58 -31.17
N ALA A 16 56.29 11.74 -32.16
CA ALA A 16 55.10 10.91 -32.18
C ALA A 16 55.09 9.91 -31.01
N GLN A 17 56.24 9.28 -30.71
CA GLN A 17 56.38 8.39 -29.55
C GLN A 17 56.32 9.15 -28.22
N SER A 18 56.87 10.37 -28.11
CA SER A 18 56.70 11.21 -26.90
C SER A 18 55.23 11.52 -26.63
N HIS A 19 54.47 11.88 -27.66
CA HIS A 19 53.03 12.11 -27.55
C HIS A 19 52.27 10.85 -27.14
N ALA A 20 52.68 9.67 -27.63
CA ALA A 20 52.13 8.40 -27.17
C ALA A 20 52.45 8.13 -25.69
N LEU A 21 53.67 8.40 -25.23
CA LEU A 21 54.04 8.28 -23.82
C LEU A 21 53.23 9.22 -22.92
N GLU A 22 52.95 10.44 -23.36
CA GLU A 22 52.10 11.40 -22.63
C GLU A 22 50.68 10.85 -22.43
N ASN A 23 50.06 10.32 -23.50
CA ASN A 23 48.72 9.73 -23.41
C ASN A 23 48.71 8.49 -22.49
N ILE A 24 49.67 7.58 -22.65
CA ILE A 24 49.78 6.37 -21.80
C ILE A 24 49.99 6.76 -20.33
N SER A 25 50.88 7.72 -20.05
CA SER A 25 51.10 8.22 -18.70
C SER A 25 49.85 8.85 -18.10
N GLY A 26 49.08 9.61 -18.91
CA GLY A 26 47.81 10.19 -18.50
C GLY A 26 46.75 9.13 -18.16
N ASN A 27 46.66 8.07 -18.98
CA ASN A 27 45.77 6.94 -18.76
C ASN A 27 46.13 6.21 -17.45
N ILE A 28 47.40 5.88 -17.24
CA ILE A 28 47.87 5.20 -16.02
C ILE A 28 47.55 6.04 -14.77
N ALA A 29 47.84 7.34 -14.81
CA ALA A 29 47.58 8.26 -13.70
C ALA A 29 46.09 8.37 -13.33
N ASN A 30 45.20 8.20 -14.31
CA ASN A 30 43.74 8.30 -14.11
C ASN A 30 43.02 6.95 -14.11
N SER A 31 43.75 5.83 -14.04
CA SER A 31 43.18 4.48 -14.04
C SER A 31 42.24 4.21 -12.86
N GLN A 32 42.37 4.96 -11.77
CA GLN A 32 41.51 4.86 -10.58
C GLN A 32 40.43 5.96 -10.52
N THR A 33 40.41 6.88 -11.48
CA THR A 33 39.43 7.97 -11.53
C THR A 33 38.09 7.46 -12.06
N THR A 34 37.04 7.63 -11.27
CA THR A 34 35.66 7.28 -11.64
C THR A 34 35.24 7.96 -12.94
N GLY A 35 34.67 7.18 -13.87
CA GLY A 35 34.18 7.67 -15.16
C GLY A 35 35.27 8.16 -16.12
N TYR A 36 36.56 7.92 -15.84
CA TYR A 36 37.63 8.35 -16.73
C TYR A 36 37.67 7.51 -18.02
N LYS A 37 37.58 8.21 -19.15
CA LYS A 37 37.73 7.64 -20.49
C LYS A 37 39.17 7.83 -20.96
N ARG A 38 39.88 6.74 -21.24
CA ARG A 38 41.24 6.74 -21.79
C ARG A 38 41.32 7.42 -23.15
N ILE A 39 42.55 7.78 -23.53
CA ILE A 39 42.89 8.36 -24.82
C ILE A 39 43.93 7.46 -25.47
N GLU A 40 43.73 7.16 -26.75
CA GLU A 40 44.68 6.43 -27.57
C GLU A 40 45.45 7.36 -28.50
N THR A 41 46.57 6.88 -29.03
CA THR A 41 47.39 7.61 -30.00
C THR A 41 47.32 6.93 -31.34
N ASP A 42 46.82 7.65 -32.35
CA ASP A 42 46.86 7.21 -33.74
C ASP A 42 48.08 7.82 -34.44
N PHE A 43 48.73 7.00 -35.28
CA PHE A 43 49.88 7.41 -36.07
C PHE A 43 49.47 7.56 -37.53
N LEU A 44 49.80 8.71 -38.12
CA LEU A 44 49.57 9.00 -39.53
C LEU A 44 50.92 9.14 -40.24
N ASP A 45 51.10 8.40 -41.34
CA ASP A 45 52.26 8.59 -42.20
C ASP A 45 52.05 9.78 -43.14
N LEU A 46 53.08 10.61 -43.26
CA LEU A 46 53.13 11.74 -44.16
C LEU A 46 54.04 11.40 -45.33
N ILE A 47 53.44 11.08 -46.47
CA ILE A 47 54.18 10.76 -47.70
C ILE A 47 54.39 12.07 -48.50
N PRO A 48 55.64 12.50 -48.73
CA PRO A 48 55.90 13.64 -49.60
C PRO A 48 55.67 13.25 -51.07
N ASP A 49 55.18 14.20 -51.86
CA ASP A 49 55.06 14.02 -53.31
C ASP A 49 56.46 13.80 -53.92
N ALA A 50 56.66 12.63 -54.53
CA ALA A 50 57.95 12.18 -55.00
C ALA A 50 57.84 11.43 -56.35
N PRO A 51 58.83 11.56 -57.26
CA PRO A 51 58.80 10.89 -58.57
C PRO A 51 58.70 9.36 -58.43
N ILE A 52 58.01 8.70 -59.38
CA ILE A 52 57.72 7.24 -59.38
C ILE A 52 58.96 6.35 -59.13
N LYS A 53 60.15 6.80 -59.53
CA LYS A 53 61.42 6.05 -59.38
C LYS A 53 62.27 6.46 -58.16
N ARG A 54 61.77 7.34 -57.30
CA ARG A 54 62.51 7.85 -56.13
C ARG A 54 61.54 8.09 -54.97
N GLN A 55 61.23 7.04 -54.22
CA GLN A 55 60.54 7.18 -52.93
C GLN A 55 61.47 7.86 -51.91
N VAL A 56 60.92 8.84 -51.20
CA VAL A 56 61.57 9.50 -50.06
C VAL A 56 60.87 9.01 -48.79
N PRO A 57 61.60 8.63 -47.74
CA PRO A 57 60.97 8.29 -46.46
C PRO A 57 60.15 9.48 -45.94
N GLY A 58 58.91 9.20 -45.55
CA GLY A 58 57.98 10.17 -45.00
C GLY A 58 58.26 10.55 -43.55
N ALA A 59 57.43 11.46 -43.04
CA ALA A 59 57.34 11.79 -41.61
C ALA A 59 56.18 11.03 -40.95
N VAL A 60 56.13 11.01 -39.62
CA VAL A 60 54.98 10.46 -38.87
C VAL A 60 54.40 11.56 -37.98
N LEU A 61 53.07 11.68 -37.98
CA LEU A 61 52.33 12.48 -37.00
C LEU A 61 51.63 11.57 -36.01
N ALA A 62 51.47 12.05 -34.78
CA ALA A 62 50.63 11.43 -33.76
C ALA A 62 49.43 12.34 -33.47
N GLN A 63 48.27 11.74 -33.27
CA GLN A 63 47.06 12.45 -32.84
C GLN A 63 46.39 11.67 -31.71
N SER A 64 45.75 12.40 -30.78
CA SER A 64 44.95 11.80 -29.71
C SER A 64 43.57 11.42 -30.23
N ARG A 65 43.15 10.17 -29.99
CA ARG A 65 41.80 9.69 -30.22
C ARG A 65 41.12 9.39 -28.89
N GLY A 66 39.97 9.99 -28.64
CA GLY A 66 39.14 9.63 -27.49
C GLY A 66 38.51 8.25 -27.68
N THR A 67 38.39 7.48 -26.60
CA THR A 67 37.63 6.21 -26.58
C THR A 67 36.43 6.35 -25.64
N ASN A 68 35.64 7.39 -25.86
CA ASN A 68 34.47 7.73 -25.06
C ASN A 68 33.32 6.71 -25.25
N ASP A 69 33.34 6.01 -26.38
CA ASP A 69 32.42 4.92 -26.77
C ASP A 69 32.68 3.59 -26.04
N ILE A 70 33.82 3.44 -25.38
CA ILE A 70 34.15 2.24 -24.61
C ILE A 70 33.74 2.45 -23.15
N ALA A 71 32.81 1.63 -22.66
CA ALA A 71 32.39 1.61 -21.26
C ALA A 71 33.50 1.07 -20.34
N GLY A 72 33.56 1.59 -19.11
CA GLY A 72 34.34 1.01 -18.02
C GLY A 72 33.52 -0.01 -17.24
N ASP A 73 34.18 -0.73 -16.33
CA ASP A 73 33.49 -1.69 -15.45
C ASP A 73 32.54 -0.97 -14.50
N ILE A 74 31.30 -1.45 -14.39
CA ILE A 74 30.31 -0.93 -13.44
C ILE A 74 30.49 -1.65 -12.11
N LYS A 75 30.73 -0.88 -11.05
CA LYS A 75 30.89 -1.38 -9.67
C LYS A 75 29.73 -0.91 -8.81
N THR A 76 29.07 -1.85 -8.14
CA THR A 76 28.05 -1.53 -7.13
C THR A 76 28.69 -0.90 -5.89
N VAL A 77 28.04 0.11 -5.34
CA VAL A 77 28.45 0.86 -4.16
C VAL A 77 27.28 0.98 -3.17
N SER A 78 27.57 1.30 -1.91
CA SER A 78 26.53 1.47 -0.89
C SER A 78 25.81 2.81 -0.92
N ASN A 79 26.35 3.81 -1.63
CA ASN A 79 25.72 5.13 -1.72
C ASN A 79 24.62 5.10 -2.79
N GLU A 80 23.37 5.34 -2.36
CA GLU A 80 22.18 5.26 -3.21
C GLU A 80 22.05 6.42 -4.21
N THR A 81 22.83 7.50 -4.03
CA THR A 81 22.86 8.62 -4.99
C THR A 81 23.90 8.45 -6.09
N TYR A 82 24.78 7.46 -5.97
CA TYR A 82 25.78 7.17 -6.99
C TYR A 82 25.12 6.40 -8.13
N ILE A 83 25.38 6.85 -9.34
CA ILE A 83 24.78 6.30 -10.55
C ILE A 83 25.81 5.98 -11.62
N ALA A 84 25.52 4.98 -12.43
CA ALA A 84 26.29 4.62 -13.62
C ALA A 84 25.38 4.59 -14.85
N LEU A 85 25.98 4.60 -16.03
CA LEU A 85 25.26 4.44 -17.31
C LEU A 85 25.66 3.13 -17.97
N ASN A 86 24.67 2.33 -18.35
CA ASN A 86 24.81 1.14 -19.19
C ASN A 86 24.45 1.41 -20.65
N SER A 87 24.61 2.65 -21.09
CA SER A 87 24.45 3.09 -22.48
C SER A 87 25.65 3.92 -22.90
N ASN A 88 25.69 4.31 -24.18
CA ASN A 88 26.73 5.20 -24.71
C ASN A 88 26.50 6.69 -24.38
N GLY A 89 25.45 7.03 -23.61
CA GLY A 89 25.09 8.40 -23.23
C GLY A 89 25.94 9.01 -22.11
N PHE A 90 25.61 10.24 -21.71
CA PHE A 90 26.29 11.04 -20.68
C PHE A 90 25.26 11.66 -19.75
N PHE A 91 25.62 11.86 -18.48
CA PHE A 91 24.84 12.69 -17.58
C PHE A 91 24.96 14.15 -18.02
N VAL A 92 23.83 14.86 -18.02
CA VAL A 92 23.81 16.30 -18.26
C VAL A 92 24.05 17.02 -16.95
N VAL A 93 25.07 17.85 -16.91
CA VAL A 93 25.50 18.57 -15.71
C VAL A 93 25.79 20.03 -16.01
N GLU A 94 25.82 20.86 -14.97
CA GLU A 94 26.08 22.28 -15.09
C GLU A 94 26.91 22.81 -13.92
N PRO A 95 27.97 23.62 -14.17
CA PRO A 95 28.78 24.20 -13.11
C PRO A 95 28.08 25.41 -12.51
N LYS A 96 28.25 25.58 -11.19
CA LYS A 96 27.87 26.79 -10.47
C LYS A 96 28.90 27.89 -10.72
N VAL A 97 28.46 29.03 -11.23
CA VAL A 97 29.31 30.20 -11.57
C VAL A 97 29.32 31.27 -10.48
N GLY A 98 28.42 31.16 -9.50
CA GLY A 98 28.39 32.07 -8.36
C GLY A 98 27.15 31.89 -7.50
N GLN A 99 26.89 32.90 -6.67
CA GLN A 99 25.69 32.99 -5.86
C GLN A 99 25.18 34.42 -5.94
N SER A 100 23.89 34.60 -6.22
CA SER A 100 23.22 35.91 -6.24
C SER A 100 22.02 35.83 -5.32
N ASP A 101 21.95 36.74 -4.34
CA ASP A 101 20.86 36.84 -3.37
C ASP A 101 20.56 35.50 -2.64
N GLY A 102 21.63 34.78 -2.26
CA GLY A 102 21.53 33.49 -1.60
C GLY A 102 21.22 32.30 -2.53
N ASN A 103 20.87 32.52 -3.79
CA ASN A 103 20.58 31.46 -4.77
C ASN A 103 21.81 31.13 -5.63
N SER A 104 22.01 29.84 -5.91
CA SER A 104 23.06 29.36 -6.82
C SER A 104 22.80 29.86 -8.24
N VAL A 105 23.81 30.48 -8.85
CA VAL A 105 23.78 30.90 -10.26
C VAL A 105 24.60 29.91 -11.07
N PHE A 106 24.02 29.43 -12.16
CA PHE A 106 24.62 28.43 -13.04
C PHE A 106 25.05 29.04 -14.38
N ALA A 107 25.96 28.35 -15.08
CA ALA A 107 26.59 28.88 -16.30
C ALA A 107 25.63 29.11 -17.47
N GLY A 108 24.41 28.58 -17.43
CA GLY A 108 23.43 28.57 -18.51
C GLY A 108 23.81 27.65 -19.67
N THR A 109 24.80 26.78 -19.49
CA THR A 109 25.34 25.89 -20.54
C THR A 109 25.43 24.46 -20.04
N ASN A 110 25.01 23.52 -20.88
CA ASN A 110 25.05 22.10 -20.56
C ASN A 110 26.46 21.53 -20.79
N PHE A 111 26.92 20.78 -19.82
CA PHE A 111 28.11 19.95 -19.90
C PHE A 111 27.73 18.48 -19.73
N TYR A 112 28.63 17.59 -20.12
CA TYR A 112 28.35 16.17 -20.20
C TYR A 112 29.41 15.39 -19.42
N THR A 113 29.02 14.40 -18.63
CA THR A 113 29.99 13.59 -17.88
C THR A 113 29.54 12.14 -17.77
N ARG A 114 30.53 11.25 -17.62
CA ARG A 114 30.32 9.84 -17.25
C ARG A 114 30.48 9.59 -15.76
N ARG A 115 30.97 10.59 -15.04
CA ARG A 115 31.21 10.52 -13.61
C ARG A 115 29.87 10.68 -12.89
N GLY A 116 29.46 9.65 -12.15
CA GLY A 116 28.17 9.60 -11.46
C GLY A 116 28.24 9.53 -9.94
N ASP A 117 29.34 10.00 -9.34
CA ASP A 117 29.52 10.11 -7.88
C ASP A 117 28.82 11.37 -7.32
N PHE A 118 27.50 11.44 -7.52
CA PHE A 118 26.70 12.57 -7.05
C PHE A 118 26.40 12.47 -5.55
N GLU A 119 26.58 13.56 -4.84
CA GLU A 119 26.23 13.74 -3.43
C GLU A 119 25.32 14.96 -3.27
N ILE A 120 24.54 15.00 -2.20
CA ILE A 120 23.68 16.15 -1.90
C ILE A 120 24.55 17.24 -1.27
N ASP A 121 24.50 18.45 -1.83
CA ASP A 121 25.14 19.61 -1.24
C ASP A 121 24.27 20.29 -0.16
N LYS A 122 24.82 21.30 0.51
CA LYS A 122 24.11 22.06 1.55
C LYS A 122 22.82 22.74 1.08
N ASP A 123 22.68 22.99 -0.23
CA ASP A 123 21.53 23.66 -0.84
C ASP A 123 20.51 22.63 -1.39
N GLY A 124 20.74 21.34 -1.13
CA GLY A 124 19.88 20.23 -1.53
C GLY A 124 20.08 19.78 -2.98
N MET A 125 21.15 20.22 -3.65
CA MET A 125 21.37 19.89 -5.07
C MET A 125 22.35 18.72 -5.20
N LEU A 126 22.20 17.92 -6.24
CA LEU A 126 23.09 16.79 -6.52
C LEU A 126 24.35 17.28 -7.23
N VAL A 127 25.51 17.19 -6.58
CA VAL A 127 26.82 17.63 -7.08
C VAL A 127 27.78 16.45 -7.15
N ASN A 128 28.52 16.31 -8.25
CA ASN A 128 29.55 15.28 -8.36
C ASN A 128 30.87 15.72 -7.70
N GLY A 129 31.82 14.80 -7.55
CA GLY A 129 33.13 15.12 -6.97
C GLY A 129 34.02 16.07 -7.80
N ALA A 130 33.55 16.52 -8.98
CA ALA A 130 34.18 17.55 -9.79
C ALA A 130 33.51 18.94 -9.64
N GLY A 131 32.44 19.06 -8.83
CA GLY A 131 31.73 20.32 -8.58
C GLY A 131 30.65 20.67 -9.62
N TYR A 132 30.24 19.70 -10.44
CA TYR A 132 29.17 19.87 -11.43
C TYR A 132 27.85 19.32 -10.91
N TYR A 133 26.77 20.04 -11.18
CA TYR A 133 25.44 19.74 -10.65
C TYR A 133 24.60 18.96 -11.65
N LEU A 134 23.91 17.91 -11.21
CA LEU A 134 23.10 17.04 -12.05
C LEU A 134 21.82 17.74 -12.53
N LYS A 135 21.52 17.61 -13.82
CA LYS A 135 20.28 18.10 -14.41
C LYS A 135 19.27 16.98 -14.62
N GLY A 136 18.01 17.34 -14.48
CA GLY A 136 16.89 16.45 -14.64
C GLY A 136 15.60 17.22 -14.92
N LEU A 137 14.52 16.49 -15.12
CA LEU A 137 13.19 17.06 -15.21
C LEU A 137 12.51 16.94 -13.84
N PRO A 138 11.89 18.00 -13.32
CA PRO A 138 11.16 17.91 -12.06
C PRO A 138 9.94 17.01 -12.23
N ILE A 139 9.58 16.29 -11.18
CA ILE A 139 8.37 15.46 -11.13
C ILE A 139 7.40 16.14 -10.17
N ASP A 140 6.13 16.22 -10.56
CA ASP A 140 5.07 16.65 -9.65
C ASP A 140 4.85 15.56 -8.59
N PRO A 141 5.11 15.84 -7.30
CA PRO A 141 5.01 14.86 -6.23
C PRO A 141 3.59 14.32 -6.02
N GLY A 142 2.55 15.07 -6.42
CA GLY A 142 1.15 14.63 -6.26
C GLY A 142 0.68 13.66 -7.34
N THR A 143 1.21 13.80 -8.57
CA THR A 143 0.80 13.00 -9.73
C THR A 143 1.83 11.97 -10.18
N GLY A 144 3.09 12.10 -9.73
CA GLY A 144 4.21 11.25 -10.15
C GLY A 144 4.67 11.47 -11.59
N ASN A 145 4.10 12.47 -12.27
CA ASN A 145 4.36 12.79 -13.66
C ASN A 145 5.46 13.85 -13.80
N ILE A 146 6.19 13.76 -14.91
CA ILE A 146 7.23 14.73 -15.26
C ILE A 146 6.58 16.09 -15.54
N SER A 147 7.04 17.13 -14.86
CA SER A 147 6.61 18.51 -15.01
C SER A 147 7.58 19.25 -15.94
N GLY A 148 7.24 19.33 -17.23
CA GLY A 148 8.02 20.07 -18.22
C GLY A 148 8.93 19.20 -19.09
N SER A 149 9.70 19.87 -19.96
CA SER A 149 10.55 19.22 -20.97
C SER A 149 11.95 19.82 -21.07
N VAL A 150 12.27 20.80 -20.23
CA VAL A 150 13.57 21.47 -20.19
C VAL A 150 14.33 20.96 -18.96
N PRO A 151 15.52 20.36 -19.12
CA PRO A 151 16.31 19.91 -17.98
C PRO A 151 16.81 21.09 -17.15
N GLU A 152 16.56 21.03 -15.85
CA GLU A 152 17.00 21.99 -14.84
C GLU A 152 17.87 21.29 -13.78
N VAL A 153 18.62 22.05 -12.99
CA VAL A 153 19.40 21.44 -11.90
C VAL A 153 18.46 20.82 -10.88
N ILE A 154 18.69 19.54 -10.56
CA ILE A 154 17.87 18.82 -9.59
C ILE A 154 18.11 19.42 -8.21
N LYS A 155 17.07 20.01 -7.64
CA LYS A 155 17.05 20.55 -6.29
C LYS A 155 16.08 19.77 -5.43
N LEU A 156 16.62 19.07 -4.44
CA LEU A 156 15.86 18.41 -3.40
C LEU A 156 15.54 19.44 -2.33
N SER A 157 14.27 19.57 -1.96
CA SER A 157 13.93 20.31 -0.75
C SER A 157 14.14 19.40 0.45
N ASN A 158 15.04 19.76 1.36
CA ASN A 158 15.13 19.15 2.70
C ASN A 158 13.95 19.58 3.61
N ALA A 159 12.84 20.02 3.01
CA ALA A 159 11.65 20.44 3.72
C ALA A 159 10.87 19.22 4.19
N PHE A 160 10.09 19.41 5.25
CA PHE A 160 9.09 18.43 5.68
C PHE A 160 8.15 18.11 4.52
N LEU A 161 7.84 16.84 4.32
CA LEU A 161 6.72 16.44 3.48
C LEU A 161 5.44 16.86 4.22
N PRO A 162 4.66 17.82 3.69
CA PRO A 162 3.41 18.21 4.33
C PRO A 162 2.45 17.01 4.37
N ALA A 163 1.57 16.99 5.37
CA ALA A 163 0.56 15.97 5.43
C ALA A 163 -0.38 16.05 4.23
N GLN A 164 -0.86 14.89 3.77
CA GLN A 164 -1.90 14.80 2.77
C GLN A 164 -3.18 14.31 3.44
N GLN A 165 -4.23 15.12 3.35
CA GLN A 165 -5.56 14.76 3.82
C GLN A 165 -6.05 13.50 3.10
N THR A 166 -6.62 12.57 3.85
CA THR A 166 -7.32 11.43 3.25
C THR A 166 -8.59 11.93 2.56
N ASN A 167 -8.68 11.77 1.25
CA ASN A 167 -9.91 12.07 0.49
C ASN A 167 -10.56 10.81 -0.09
N ARG A 168 -9.89 9.65 -0.01
CA ARG A 168 -10.42 8.37 -0.48
C ARG A 168 -10.01 7.20 0.40
N ILE A 169 -10.98 6.32 0.69
CA ILE A 169 -10.81 5.01 1.30
C ILE A 169 -11.30 3.97 0.29
N ASN A 170 -10.42 3.04 -0.11
CA ASN A 170 -10.83 1.89 -0.91
C ASN A 170 -11.18 0.72 0.02
N TYR A 171 -12.36 0.15 -0.18
CA TYR A 171 -12.94 -0.88 0.66
C TYR A 171 -13.58 -1.97 -0.18
N GLN A 172 -13.13 -3.22 -0.06
CA GLN A 172 -13.77 -4.37 -0.70
C GLN A 172 -13.98 -5.47 0.32
N ALA A 173 -15.18 -6.04 0.35
CA ALA A 173 -15.53 -7.06 1.32
C ALA A 173 -16.61 -8.02 0.81
N ASN A 174 -16.55 -9.25 1.32
CA ASN A 174 -17.64 -10.21 1.25
C ASN A 174 -18.39 -10.21 2.59
N LEU A 175 -19.67 -9.85 2.57
CA LEU A 175 -20.56 -9.93 3.72
C LEU A 175 -21.20 -11.32 3.79
N PRO A 176 -21.37 -11.90 4.98
CA PRO A 176 -22.00 -13.21 5.12
C PRO A 176 -23.49 -13.11 4.79
N GLN A 177 -24.06 -14.04 4.03
CA GLN A 177 -25.52 -14.09 3.84
C GLN A 177 -26.27 -14.23 5.18
N MET A 178 -25.73 -15.03 6.10
CA MET A 178 -26.23 -15.18 7.47
C MET A 178 -25.16 -14.73 8.46
N PRO A 179 -25.17 -13.45 8.88
CA PRO A 179 -24.25 -12.99 9.92
C PRO A 179 -24.55 -13.68 11.24
N LYS A 180 -23.49 -13.93 12.02
CA LYS A 180 -23.59 -14.52 13.35
C LYS A 180 -23.02 -13.56 14.40
N PRO A 181 -23.61 -12.36 14.59
CA PRO A 181 -23.19 -11.46 15.66
C PRO A 181 -23.47 -12.12 17.03
N THR A 182 -22.92 -11.59 18.12
CA THR A 182 -23.03 -12.23 19.46
C THR A 182 -24.47 -12.48 19.91
N ALA A 183 -25.44 -11.68 19.46
CA ALA A 183 -26.86 -11.85 19.77
C ALA A 183 -27.58 -12.91 18.92
N TYR A 184 -26.94 -13.44 17.87
CA TYR A 184 -27.51 -14.43 16.97
C TYR A 184 -27.86 -15.74 17.70
N LYS A 185 -29.03 -16.28 17.37
CA LYS A 185 -29.54 -17.55 17.91
C LYS A 185 -30.16 -18.36 16.79
N ALA A 186 -29.55 -19.49 16.45
CA ALA A 186 -29.97 -20.33 15.31
C ALA A 186 -31.45 -20.78 15.37
N THR A 187 -32.03 -20.89 16.56
CA THR A 187 -33.43 -21.31 16.76
C THR A 187 -34.43 -20.14 16.75
N VAL A 188 -33.95 -18.90 16.64
CA VAL A 188 -34.78 -17.70 16.68
C VAL A 188 -34.75 -17.04 15.30
N PRO A 189 -35.88 -17.05 14.56
CA PRO A 189 -35.97 -16.36 13.28
C PRO A 189 -35.58 -14.89 13.39
N ASN A 190 -34.86 -14.38 12.38
CA ASN A 190 -34.44 -12.98 12.28
C ASN A 190 -33.56 -12.48 13.45
N SER A 191 -32.96 -13.38 14.24
CA SER A 191 -32.04 -13.00 15.31
C SER A 191 -30.70 -12.45 14.81
N GLU A 192 -30.40 -12.66 13.53
CA GLU A 192 -29.28 -12.08 12.80
C GLU A 192 -29.50 -10.61 12.41
N LEU A 193 -30.76 -10.13 12.48
CA LEU A 193 -31.11 -8.77 12.08
C LEU A 193 -30.84 -7.75 13.19
N PHE A 194 -30.38 -6.59 12.78
CA PHE A 194 -30.22 -5.41 13.58
C PHE A 194 -31.58 -4.85 14.01
N ARG A 195 -31.75 -4.69 15.33
CA ARG A 195 -33.00 -4.27 15.95
C ARG A 195 -33.05 -2.75 16.09
N ALA A 196 -33.54 -2.06 15.06
CA ALA A 196 -33.64 -0.59 15.06
C ALA A 196 -34.45 -0.03 16.25
N ALA A 197 -35.48 -0.77 16.70
CA ALA A 197 -36.34 -0.42 17.82
C ALA A 197 -35.58 -0.13 19.13
N ASP A 198 -34.43 -0.78 19.35
CA ASP A 198 -33.62 -0.60 20.55
C ASP A 198 -32.99 0.80 20.66
N TYR A 199 -32.96 1.54 19.54
CA TYR A 199 -32.33 2.85 19.39
C TYR A 199 -33.33 3.97 19.06
N VAL A 200 -34.58 3.63 18.71
CA VAL A 200 -35.63 4.60 18.39
C VAL A 200 -36.40 4.95 19.67
N PRO A 201 -36.40 6.22 20.12
CA PRO A 201 -37.17 6.62 21.30
C PRO A 201 -38.67 6.34 21.13
N GLY A 202 -39.28 5.73 22.14
CA GLY A 202 -40.73 5.43 22.14
C GLY A 202 -41.14 4.18 21.35
N ALA A 203 -40.19 3.38 20.84
CA ALA A 203 -40.51 2.09 20.25
C ALA A 203 -41.22 1.17 21.26
N THR A 204 -42.28 0.51 20.81
CA THR A 204 -43.03 -0.47 21.61
C THR A 204 -42.89 -1.86 21.01
N PHE A 205 -43.00 -2.88 21.86
CA PHE A 205 -42.98 -4.27 21.42
C PHE A 205 -44.29 -4.96 21.79
N SER A 206 -44.84 -5.73 20.86
CA SER A 206 -45.85 -6.73 21.18
C SER A 206 -45.18 -7.86 21.96
N PRO A 207 -45.85 -8.44 22.97
CA PRO A 207 -45.31 -9.60 23.67
C PRO A 207 -45.14 -10.79 22.71
N ALA A 208 -44.12 -11.62 22.97
CA ALA A 208 -44.03 -12.93 22.35
C ALA A 208 -45.07 -13.85 22.99
N VAL A 209 -45.84 -14.57 22.18
CA VAL A 209 -46.91 -15.46 22.63
C VAL A 209 -46.67 -16.84 22.06
N SER A 210 -46.83 -17.88 22.87
CA SER A 210 -46.80 -19.27 22.41
C SER A 210 -48.11 -19.93 22.83
N GLN A 211 -48.85 -20.48 21.87
CA GLN A 211 -50.14 -21.12 22.14
C GLN A 211 -50.19 -22.51 21.53
N GLY A 212 -50.58 -23.50 22.32
CA GLY A 212 -50.70 -24.88 21.85
C GLY A 212 -51.77 -25.64 22.61
N SER A 213 -52.32 -26.68 21.99
CA SER A 213 -53.23 -27.59 22.68
C SER A 213 -52.49 -28.28 23.82
N TRP A 214 -53.06 -28.26 25.02
CA TRP A 214 -52.42 -28.85 26.20
C TRP A 214 -53.12 -30.13 26.66
N GLY A 215 -54.36 -30.33 26.23
CA GLY A 215 -55.24 -31.43 26.64
C GLY A 215 -56.34 -30.93 27.58
N PRO A 216 -57.49 -31.65 27.67
CA PRO A 216 -58.63 -31.22 28.45
C PRO A 216 -58.51 -31.49 29.96
N ALA A 217 -57.65 -32.41 30.41
CA ALA A 217 -57.59 -32.82 31.81
C ALA A 217 -56.15 -32.98 32.36
N VAL A 218 -56.02 -32.81 33.68
CA VAL A 218 -54.77 -33.01 34.44
C VAL A 218 -54.22 -34.43 34.30
N ALA A 219 -55.11 -35.42 34.18
CA ALA A 219 -54.73 -36.81 33.98
C ALA A 219 -53.91 -37.01 32.71
N ASP A 220 -54.24 -36.27 31.64
CA ASP A 220 -53.60 -36.36 30.33
C ASP A 220 -52.17 -35.77 30.34
N LEU A 221 -51.78 -35.04 31.38
CA LEU A 221 -50.44 -34.47 31.53
C LEU A 221 -49.50 -35.37 32.34
N THR A 222 -50.01 -36.36 33.07
CA THR A 222 -49.17 -37.13 33.99
C THR A 222 -48.16 -37.96 33.20
N GLY A 223 -46.87 -37.69 33.41
CA GLY A 223 -45.75 -38.26 32.67
C GLY A 223 -45.11 -37.27 31.69
N ASP A 224 -45.89 -36.33 31.14
CA ASP A 224 -45.45 -35.40 30.10
C ASP A 224 -44.42 -34.38 30.61
N GLN A 225 -43.76 -33.71 29.66
CA GLN A 225 -42.84 -32.60 29.93
C GLN A 225 -43.22 -31.38 29.12
N LEU A 226 -43.14 -30.20 29.73
CA LEU A 226 -43.27 -28.91 29.05
C LEU A 226 -41.93 -28.17 29.11
N THR A 227 -41.28 -27.95 27.97
CA THR A 227 -40.07 -27.13 27.90
C THR A 227 -40.42 -25.74 27.41
N VAL A 228 -40.12 -24.72 28.21
CA VAL A 228 -40.25 -23.31 27.83
C VAL A 228 -38.86 -22.73 27.65
N SER A 229 -38.61 -22.10 26.51
CA SER A 229 -37.36 -21.40 26.22
C SER A 229 -37.60 -19.91 26.12
N ILE A 230 -36.88 -19.15 26.94
CA ILE A 230 -36.94 -17.68 26.96
C ILE A 230 -35.57 -17.17 26.55
N GLY A 231 -35.51 -16.51 25.39
CA GLY A 231 -34.26 -16.01 24.85
C GLY A 231 -33.23 -17.11 24.65
N GLY A 232 -33.65 -18.33 24.27
CA GLY A 232 -32.74 -19.46 24.04
C GLY A 232 -32.25 -20.16 25.30
N SER A 233 -32.73 -19.78 26.49
CA SER A 233 -32.46 -20.49 27.75
C SER A 233 -33.65 -21.40 28.09
N PRO A 234 -33.59 -22.71 27.80
CA PRO A 234 -34.68 -23.64 28.09
C PRO A 234 -34.77 -23.98 29.58
N PHE A 235 -36.00 -24.20 30.06
CA PHE A 235 -36.30 -24.84 31.33
C PHE A 235 -37.52 -25.75 31.18
N THR A 236 -37.53 -26.84 31.94
CA THR A 236 -38.46 -27.97 31.75
C THR A 236 -39.34 -28.18 32.97
N TYR A 237 -40.64 -28.36 32.75
CA TYR A 237 -41.60 -28.79 33.76
C TYR A 237 -41.93 -30.25 33.56
N HIS A 238 -41.78 -31.05 34.61
CA HIS A 238 -42.10 -32.48 34.61
C HIS A 238 -43.38 -32.70 35.42
N PHE A 239 -44.40 -33.27 34.80
CA PHE A 239 -45.68 -33.54 35.45
C PHE A 239 -45.74 -35.00 35.91
N GLN A 240 -46.00 -35.24 37.19
CA GLN A 240 -46.00 -36.60 37.74
C GLN A 240 -46.91 -36.72 38.96
N GLN A 241 -47.37 -37.94 39.21
CA GLN A 241 -48.05 -38.31 40.45
C GLN A 241 -47.04 -39.05 41.34
N PRO A 242 -46.84 -38.67 42.61
CA PRO A 242 -46.01 -39.44 43.51
C PRO A 242 -46.68 -40.77 43.85
N VAL A 243 -45.91 -41.85 43.83
CA VAL A 243 -46.35 -43.16 44.34
C VAL A 243 -45.92 -43.26 45.79
N ALA A 244 -46.84 -43.32 46.76
CA ALA A 244 -46.45 -43.41 48.16
C ALA A 244 -45.71 -44.74 48.47
N PRO A 245 -44.58 -44.74 49.21
CA PRO A 245 -43.82 -43.59 49.69
C PRO A 245 -42.75 -43.16 48.68
N ALA A 246 -42.99 -42.10 47.93
CA ALA A 246 -42.00 -41.44 47.09
C ALA A 246 -42.20 -39.93 47.17
N THR A 247 -41.14 -39.22 47.53
CA THR A 247 -41.06 -37.76 47.44
C THR A 247 -40.61 -37.37 46.04
N LEU A 248 -41.22 -36.34 45.45
CA LEU A 248 -40.79 -35.80 44.17
C LEU A 248 -39.34 -35.30 44.24
N PRO A 249 -38.55 -35.40 43.15
CA PRO A 249 -37.24 -34.78 43.10
C PRO A 249 -37.35 -33.25 43.32
N THR A 250 -36.41 -32.67 44.06
CA THR A 250 -36.33 -31.22 44.24
C THR A 250 -36.01 -30.53 42.92
N GLY A 251 -36.79 -29.50 42.55
CA GLY A 251 -36.53 -28.69 41.36
C GLY A 251 -35.21 -27.91 41.46
N ASN A 252 -34.66 -27.53 40.31
CA ASN A 252 -33.52 -26.63 40.17
C ASN A 252 -33.87 -25.47 39.21
N ALA A 253 -32.91 -24.58 38.92
CA ALA A 253 -33.18 -23.45 38.02
C ALA A 253 -33.54 -23.88 36.58
N THR A 254 -33.23 -25.10 36.14
CA THR A 254 -33.51 -25.56 34.77
C THR A 254 -34.72 -26.50 34.71
N ASN A 255 -34.99 -27.29 35.76
CA ASN A 255 -36.06 -28.27 35.80
C ASN A 255 -36.94 -28.10 37.05
N MET A 256 -38.26 -28.13 36.86
CA MET A 256 -39.24 -28.08 37.95
C MET A 256 -40.16 -29.29 37.88
N TYR A 257 -40.38 -29.95 39.01
CA TYR A 257 -41.27 -31.10 39.12
C TYR A 257 -42.61 -30.67 39.73
N ILE A 258 -43.71 -30.97 39.06
CA ILE A 258 -45.07 -30.58 39.43
C ILE A 258 -45.88 -31.84 39.78
N ASP A 259 -46.34 -31.90 41.04
CA ASP A 259 -47.27 -32.94 41.50
C ASP A 259 -48.66 -32.71 40.92
N THR A 260 -49.16 -33.60 40.05
CA THR A 260 -50.49 -33.45 39.44
C THR A 260 -51.63 -33.97 40.32
N SER A 261 -51.32 -34.63 41.45
CA SER A 261 -52.32 -35.24 42.34
C SER A 261 -52.79 -34.34 43.49
N LEU A 262 -52.02 -33.28 43.80
CA LEU A 262 -52.26 -32.41 44.96
C LEU A 262 -52.70 -31.00 44.58
N ALA A 263 -53.53 -30.38 45.42
CA ALA A 263 -53.89 -28.97 45.27
C ALA A 263 -52.66 -28.05 45.47
N PRO A 264 -52.48 -26.97 44.68
CA PRO A 264 -53.41 -26.46 43.65
C PRO A 264 -53.29 -27.13 42.28
N ASN A 265 -52.27 -27.97 42.06
CA ASN A 265 -51.89 -28.54 40.77
C ASN A 265 -52.81 -29.70 40.30
N ASN A 266 -53.80 -30.10 41.09
CA ASN A 266 -54.86 -31.04 40.69
C ASN A 266 -55.90 -30.40 39.73
N THR A 267 -55.65 -29.19 39.23
CA THR A 267 -56.45 -28.49 38.22
C THR A 267 -55.53 -27.87 37.16
N MET A 268 -56.01 -27.71 35.91
CA MET A 268 -55.22 -27.08 34.83
C MET A 268 -54.87 -25.63 35.13
N ALA A 269 -55.80 -24.88 35.75
CA ALA A 269 -55.55 -23.52 36.18
C ALA A 269 -54.45 -23.43 37.26
N GLY A 270 -54.42 -24.38 38.21
CA GLY A 270 -53.38 -24.43 39.23
C GLY A 270 -52.01 -24.76 38.66
N ILE A 271 -51.93 -25.69 37.70
CA ILE A 271 -50.67 -26.00 37.00
C ILE A 271 -50.17 -24.76 36.22
N ALA A 272 -51.06 -24.09 35.47
CA ALA A 272 -50.71 -22.86 34.76
C ALA A 272 -50.17 -21.77 35.71
N SER A 273 -50.81 -21.58 36.87
CA SER A 273 -50.36 -20.64 37.90
C SER A 273 -48.98 -21.00 38.45
N THR A 274 -48.72 -22.28 38.74
CA THR A 274 -47.42 -22.75 39.23
C THR A 274 -46.31 -22.50 38.21
N ILE A 275 -46.57 -22.78 36.94
CA ILE A 275 -45.64 -22.49 35.83
C ILE A 275 -45.41 -20.98 35.70
N GLN A 276 -46.46 -20.16 35.80
CA GLN A 276 -46.35 -18.70 35.75
C GLN A 276 -45.43 -18.16 36.84
N THR A 277 -45.65 -18.54 38.10
CA THR A 277 -44.84 -18.07 39.23
C THR A 277 -43.37 -18.45 39.06
N HIS A 278 -43.08 -19.68 38.64
CA HIS A 278 -41.70 -20.09 38.40
C HIS A 278 -41.08 -19.34 37.21
N MET A 279 -41.81 -19.19 36.11
CA MET A 279 -41.35 -18.47 34.93
C MET A 279 -41.03 -17.00 35.23
N GLN A 280 -41.82 -16.33 36.09
CA GLN A 280 -41.58 -14.93 36.48
C GLN A 280 -40.27 -14.70 37.25
N THR A 281 -39.63 -15.76 37.75
CA THR A 281 -38.28 -15.66 38.33
C THR A 281 -37.17 -15.54 37.28
N ARG A 282 -37.49 -15.69 35.99
CA ARG A 282 -36.50 -15.64 34.89
C ARG A 282 -36.28 -14.22 34.38
N THR A 283 -35.02 -13.92 34.04
CA THR A 283 -34.62 -12.69 33.36
C THR A 283 -35.40 -12.53 32.06
N GLY A 284 -36.08 -11.40 31.88
CA GLY A 284 -36.92 -11.14 30.71
C GLY A 284 -38.36 -11.68 30.80
N ALA A 285 -38.74 -12.32 31.90
CA ALA A 285 -40.05 -12.93 32.09
C ALA A 285 -40.82 -12.42 33.32
N GLY A 286 -40.34 -11.35 33.97
CA GLY A 286 -40.83 -10.89 35.28
C GLY A 286 -42.33 -10.61 35.39
N THR A 287 -43.00 -10.29 34.27
CA THR A 287 -44.46 -10.11 34.18
C THR A 287 -45.11 -11.04 33.15
N ALA A 288 -44.46 -12.15 32.83
CA ALA A 288 -44.99 -13.14 31.89
C ALA A 288 -46.26 -13.79 32.45
N THR A 289 -47.18 -14.17 31.57
CA THR A 289 -48.45 -14.82 31.94
C THR A 289 -48.55 -16.21 31.33
N VAL A 290 -49.23 -17.12 32.03
CA VAL A 290 -49.54 -18.48 31.58
C VAL A 290 -51.01 -18.71 31.85
N ALA A 291 -51.79 -18.84 30.78
CA ALA A 291 -53.23 -19.01 30.87
C ALA A 291 -53.64 -20.32 30.20
N PHE A 292 -54.49 -21.09 30.87
CA PHE A 292 -55.18 -22.22 30.27
C PHE A 292 -56.61 -21.82 29.96
N ASP A 293 -57.02 -21.98 28.70
CA ASP A 293 -58.39 -21.75 28.26
C ASP A 293 -59.16 -23.08 28.22
N THR A 294 -60.11 -23.24 29.15
CA THR A 294 -60.96 -24.43 29.28
C THR A 294 -61.92 -24.64 28.11
N GLY A 295 -62.20 -23.61 27.31
CA GLY A 295 -63.08 -23.71 26.14
C GLY A 295 -62.36 -24.27 24.91
N THR A 296 -61.07 -23.96 24.76
CA THR A 296 -60.23 -24.38 23.62
C THR A 296 -59.21 -25.46 23.98
N ASN A 297 -59.04 -25.78 25.27
CA ASN A 297 -58.03 -26.68 25.82
C ASN A 297 -56.59 -26.26 25.44
N ASN A 298 -56.36 -24.96 25.27
CA ASN A 298 -55.08 -24.40 24.89
C ASN A 298 -54.36 -23.79 26.09
N LEU A 299 -53.04 -23.99 26.14
CA LEU A 299 -52.14 -23.21 26.97
C LEU A 299 -51.60 -22.04 26.17
N THR A 300 -51.71 -20.84 26.72
CA THR A 300 -51.10 -19.62 26.18
C THR A 300 -50.04 -19.14 27.15
N VAL A 301 -48.79 -19.06 26.70
CA VAL A 301 -47.67 -18.45 27.40
C VAL A 301 -47.35 -17.12 26.74
N THR A 302 -47.32 -16.04 27.52
CA THR A 302 -47.09 -14.67 27.00
C THR A 302 -45.94 -14.02 27.77
N LEU A 303 -44.90 -13.58 27.08
CA LEU A 303 -43.80 -12.81 27.69
C LEU A 303 -44.15 -11.32 27.86
N PRO A 304 -43.43 -10.57 28.72
CA PRO A 304 -43.56 -9.12 28.79
C PRO A 304 -43.15 -8.44 27.47
N SER A 305 -43.71 -7.26 27.19
CA SER A 305 -43.40 -6.41 26.03
C SER A 305 -42.00 -5.74 26.07
N THR A 306 -41.02 -6.32 26.76
CA THR A 306 -39.86 -5.54 27.24
C THR A 306 -38.52 -5.75 26.54
N THR A 307 -38.40 -6.49 25.43
CA THR A 307 -37.10 -6.54 24.65
C THR A 307 -37.12 -7.38 23.37
N GLY A 308 -38.27 -7.83 22.87
CA GLY A 308 -38.30 -8.73 21.70
C GLY A 308 -37.58 -10.06 21.96
N VAL A 309 -37.68 -10.59 23.19
CA VAL A 309 -37.09 -11.88 23.59
C VAL A 309 -37.88 -13.00 22.94
N ALA A 310 -37.19 -13.96 22.33
CA ALA A 310 -37.84 -15.11 21.73
C ALA A 310 -38.49 -16.00 22.80
N LEU A 311 -39.69 -16.48 22.51
CA LEU A 311 -40.40 -17.50 23.28
C LEU A 311 -40.57 -18.72 22.39
N SER A 312 -40.23 -19.90 22.92
CA SER A 312 -40.72 -21.15 22.38
C SER A 312 -41.20 -22.07 23.48
N VAL A 313 -42.26 -22.82 23.19
CA VAL A 313 -42.82 -23.79 24.12
C VAL A 313 -42.97 -25.12 23.39
N THR A 314 -42.53 -26.20 24.02
CA THR A 314 -42.67 -27.55 23.46
C THR A 314 -43.21 -28.47 24.52
N LYS A 315 -44.07 -29.40 24.11
CA LYS A 315 -44.58 -30.47 24.95
C LYS A 315 -44.04 -31.80 24.44
N LEU A 316 -43.45 -32.58 25.34
CA LEU A 316 -43.08 -33.97 25.10
C LEU A 316 -44.14 -34.86 25.75
N ASP A 317 -44.76 -35.72 24.96
CA ASP A 317 -45.69 -36.73 25.44
C ASP A 317 -44.92 -37.98 25.86
N ALA A 318 -45.08 -38.37 27.10
CA ALA A 318 -44.31 -39.46 27.69
C ALA A 318 -44.77 -40.85 27.23
N ALA A 319 -46.00 -40.99 26.74
CA ALA A 319 -46.52 -42.25 26.22
C ALA A 319 -46.00 -42.54 24.80
N THR A 320 -45.80 -41.50 23.99
CA THR A 320 -45.37 -41.62 22.59
C THR A 320 -43.91 -41.26 22.33
N GLY A 321 -43.23 -40.63 23.30
CA GLY A 321 -41.88 -40.10 23.15
C GLY A 321 -41.76 -39.03 22.04
N SER A 322 -42.90 -38.56 21.53
CA SER A 322 -42.99 -37.58 20.45
C SER A 322 -43.24 -36.20 21.05
N THR A 323 -42.70 -35.16 20.41
CA THR A 323 -43.09 -33.77 20.68
C THR A 323 -44.52 -33.57 20.16
N SER A 324 -45.52 -34.02 20.92
CA SER A 324 -46.84 -34.37 20.39
C SER A 324 -47.79 -33.19 20.16
N VAL A 325 -47.43 -31.96 20.52
CA VAL A 325 -48.23 -30.79 20.19
C VAL A 325 -47.36 -29.61 19.78
N ALA A 326 -47.53 -29.17 18.53
CA ALA A 326 -46.93 -27.94 18.04
C ALA A 326 -47.61 -26.74 18.71
N PHE A 327 -46.92 -26.11 19.66
CA PHE A 327 -47.26 -24.75 20.01
C PHE A 327 -46.98 -23.87 18.78
N THR A 328 -47.87 -22.92 18.55
CA THR A 328 -47.67 -21.86 17.56
C THR A 328 -46.99 -20.70 18.28
N ASP A 329 -45.71 -20.51 18.01
CA ASP A 329 -44.93 -19.39 18.53
C ASP A 329 -45.17 -18.15 17.66
N THR A 330 -45.83 -17.15 18.24
CA THR A 330 -45.95 -15.80 17.68
C THR A 330 -44.83 -14.93 18.24
N PRO A 331 -43.83 -14.55 17.42
CA PRO A 331 -42.71 -13.75 17.89
C PRO A 331 -43.17 -12.35 18.30
N ALA A 332 -42.42 -11.74 19.23
CA ALA A 332 -42.60 -10.33 19.55
C ALA A 332 -42.38 -9.47 18.30
N THR A 333 -43.36 -8.64 17.97
CA THR A 333 -43.24 -7.66 16.88
C THR A 333 -42.88 -6.29 17.46
N SER A 334 -42.13 -5.52 16.70
CA SER A 334 -41.74 -4.15 17.06
C SER A 334 -42.65 -3.16 16.32
N SER A 335 -42.98 -2.03 16.96
CA SER A 335 -43.63 -0.90 16.29
C SER A 335 -42.73 -0.23 15.23
N VAL A 336 -41.42 -0.48 15.31
CA VAL A 336 -40.42 -0.07 14.32
C VAL A 336 -40.18 -1.23 13.35
N PRO A 337 -40.40 -1.05 12.03
CA PRO A 337 -40.21 -2.10 11.04
C PRO A 337 -38.73 -2.45 10.85
N TYR A 338 -38.48 -3.67 10.35
CA TYR A 338 -37.16 -4.04 9.83
C TYR A 338 -36.75 -3.10 8.69
N GLY A 339 -35.45 -2.87 8.53
CA GLY A 339 -34.92 -1.92 7.55
C GLY A 339 -34.96 -0.44 7.96
N GLN A 340 -35.58 -0.08 9.10
CA GLN A 340 -35.57 1.31 9.58
C GLN A 340 -34.12 1.79 9.82
N ALA A 341 -33.76 2.92 9.21
CA ALA A 341 -32.46 3.53 9.42
C ALA A 341 -32.33 4.15 10.82
N VAL A 342 -31.28 3.75 11.54
CA VAL A 342 -30.82 4.38 12.78
C VAL A 342 -29.53 5.12 12.45
N ASN A 343 -29.55 6.45 12.43
CA ASN A 343 -28.41 7.24 11.98
C ASN A 343 -27.31 7.36 13.03
N GLU A 344 -27.66 7.26 14.30
CA GLU A 344 -26.76 7.51 15.42
C GLU A 344 -27.00 6.49 16.53
N ILE A 345 -25.90 5.94 17.05
CA ILE A 345 -25.92 5.02 18.18
C ILE A 345 -25.28 5.72 19.38
N PRO A 346 -26.03 5.95 20.47
CA PRO A 346 -25.47 6.56 21.67
C PRO A 346 -24.57 5.58 22.44
N ALA A 347 -23.60 6.12 23.19
CA ALA A 347 -22.61 5.31 23.90
C ALA A 347 -23.22 4.35 24.94
N ASN A 348 -24.31 4.73 25.60
CA ASN A 348 -25.03 3.86 26.54
C ASN A 348 -25.64 2.60 25.90
N LYS A 349 -25.77 2.57 24.55
CA LYS A 349 -26.26 1.42 23.77
C LYS A 349 -25.15 0.70 23.00
N ASN A 350 -23.88 1.06 23.23
CA ASN A 350 -22.74 0.49 22.51
C ASN A 350 -22.64 -1.04 22.65
N THR A 351 -22.78 -1.58 23.86
CA THR A 351 -22.73 -3.04 24.09
C THR A 351 -23.79 -3.79 23.28
N GLN A 352 -25.00 -3.24 23.20
CA GLN A 352 -26.11 -3.80 22.42
C GLN A 352 -25.85 -3.68 20.91
N PHE A 353 -25.25 -2.58 20.48
CA PHE A 353 -24.86 -2.39 19.08
C PHE A 353 -23.78 -3.37 18.63
N LEU A 354 -22.74 -3.55 19.45
CA LEU A 354 -21.68 -4.52 19.19
C LEU A 354 -22.21 -5.97 19.16
N SER A 355 -23.21 -6.30 19.98
CA SER A 355 -23.82 -7.64 19.96
C SER A 355 -24.70 -7.90 18.75
N ASN A 356 -25.19 -6.87 18.06
CA ASN A 356 -26.13 -6.95 16.94
C ASN A 356 -25.48 -6.60 15.57
N SER A 357 -24.16 -6.46 15.52
CA SER A 357 -23.41 -6.08 14.31
C SER A 357 -22.11 -6.88 14.20
N ILE A 358 -21.51 -6.92 13.01
CA ILE A 358 -20.23 -7.58 12.74
C ILE A 358 -19.14 -6.54 12.40
N SER A 359 -17.88 -6.89 12.64
CA SER A 359 -16.74 -6.00 12.33
C SER A 359 -16.56 -5.83 10.81
N GLY A 360 -16.31 -4.60 10.37
CA GLY A 360 -15.92 -4.26 9.00
C GLY A 360 -14.46 -3.82 8.87
N GLY A 361 -13.63 -4.06 9.90
CA GLY A 361 -12.24 -3.61 9.92
C GLY A 361 -12.08 -2.17 10.44
N ALA A 362 -10.84 -1.70 10.48
CA ALA A 362 -10.48 -0.36 10.92
C ALA A 362 -9.30 0.15 10.10
N ILE A 363 -9.28 1.46 9.83
CA ILE A 363 -8.22 2.12 9.07
C ILE A 363 -7.88 3.47 9.67
N THR A 364 -6.59 3.82 9.67
CA THR A 364 -6.15 5.16 10.07
C THR A 364 -6.19 6.10 8.86
N VAL A 365 -6.86 7.23 9.03
CA VAL A 365 -6.98 8.32 8.04
C VAL A 365 -6.36 9.59 8.63
N TYR A 366 -6.09 10.58 7.78
CA TYR A 366 -5.37 11.80 8.14
C TYR A 366 -6.17 13.04 7.80
N ALA A 367 -6.25 13.97 8.76
CA ALA A 367 -6.80 15.31 8.54
C ALA A 367 -5.84 16.18 7.70
N GLU A 368 -6.31 17.36 7.27
CA GLU A 368 -5.50 18.33 6.53
C GLU A 368 -4.24 18.77 7.29
N ASN A 369 -4.30 18.83 8.63
CA ASN A 369 -3.14 19.14 9.48
C ASN A 369 -2.24 17.91 9.78
N GLY A 370 -2.54 16.74 9.21
CA GLY A 370 -1.82 15.48 9.44
C GLY A 370 -2.17 14.74 10.72
N ALA A 371 -3.17 15.20 11.49
CA ALA A 371 -3.63 14.48 12.67
C ALA A 371 -4.23 13.12 12.26
N PRO A 372 -3.77 12.00 12.83
CA PRO A 372 -4.31 10.68 12.53
C PRO A 372 -5.64 10.46 13.26
N ALA A 373 -6.57 9.77 12.60
CA ALA A 373 -7.83 9.33 13.18
C ALA A 373 -8.14 7.89 12.78
N ASN A 374 -8.53 7.04 13.74
CA ASN A 374 -8.79 5.62 13.47
C ASN A 374 -10.28 5.36 13.21
N VAL A 375 -10.64 5.15 11.95
CA VAL A 375 -12.01 4.88 11.52
C VAL A 375 -12.29 3.39 11.68
N GLN A 376 -13.03 3.03 12.72
CA GLN A 376 -13.53 1.66 12.91
C GLN A 376 -14.88 1.50 12.24
N MET A 377 -15.07 0.40 11.51
CA MET A 377 -16.29 0.14 10.75
C MET A 377 -17.03 -1.10 11.25
N ARG A 378 -18.36 -1.08 11.20
CA ARG A 378 -19.22 -2.22 11.52
C ARG A 378 -20.40 -2.32 10.56
N TRP A 379 -20.75 -3.56 10.23
CA TRP A 379 -21.88 -3.90 9.37
C TRP A 379 -23.04 -4.43 10.20
N ALA A 380 -24.23 -3.92 9.93
CA ALA A 380 -25.47 -4.35 10.56
C ALA A 380 -26.47 -4.76 9.47
N LYS A 381 -26.89 -6.03 9.45
CA LYS A 381 -27.92 -6.51 8.52
C LYS A 381 -29.28 -6.06 9.05
N VAL A 382 -30.04 -5.29 8.27
CA VAL A 382 -31.29 -4.67 8.76
C VAL A 382 -32.55 -5.32 8.20
N SER A 383 -32.43 -6.06 7.09
CA SER A 383 -33.53 -6.77 6.44
C SER A 383 -32.99 -8.00 5.71
N ASN A 384 -33.84 -9.01 5.54
CA ASN A 384 -33.57 -10.17 4.71
C ASN A 384 -34.67 -10.36 3.65
N ALA A 385 -34.42 -11.23 2.67
CA ALA A 385 -35.40 -11.53 1.63
C ALA A 385 -36.71 -12.13 2.17
N ASP A 386 -36.62 -12.91 3.24
CA ASP A 386 -37.74 -13.64 3.84
C ASP A 386 -38.78 -12.74 4.55
N THR A 387 -38.43 -11.47 4.80
CA THR A 387 -39.32 -10.45 5.37
C THR A 387 -39.99 -9.55 4.31
N GLY A 388 -39.88 -9.90 3.01
CA GLY A 388 -40.54 -9.21 1.91
C GLY A 388 -39.70 -8.15 1.18
N GLY A 389 -38.37 -8.18 1.36
CA GLY A 389 -37.41 -7.26 0.73
C GLY A 389 -36.23 -7.96 0.05
N GLY A 390 -35.10 -7.28 -0.13
CA GLY A 390 -33.80 -7.90 -0.40
C GLY A 390 -32.93 -7.92 0.87
N ASP A 391 -31.76 -8.55 0.81
CA ASP A 391 -30.80 -8.46 1.91
C ASP A 391 -30.21 -7.04 1.97
N VAL A 392 -30.51 -6.30 3.03
CA VAL A 392 -30.07 -4.90 3.21
C VAL A 392 -29.16 -4.77 4.41
N TRP A 393 -28.08 -4.02 4.24
CA TRP A 393 -27.08 -3.75 5.25
C TRP A 393 -26.85 -2.25 5.43
N HIS A 394 -26.56 -1.86 6.66
CA HIS A 394 -26.06 -0.53 7.00
C HIS A 394 -24.62 -0.63 7.49
N LEU A 395 -23.78 0.30 7.02
CA LEU A 395 -22.43 0.51 7.48
C LEU A 395 -22.43 1.61 8.53
N TYR A 396 -21.74 1.38 9.63
CA TYR A 396 -21.51 2.34 10.70
C TYR A 396 -20.01 2.56 10.86
N TYR A 397 -19.62 3.79 11.15
CA TYR A 397 -18.27 4.11 11.60
C TYR A 397 -18.29 4.67 13.02
N MET A 398 -17.23 4.44 13.78
CA MET A 398 -17.08 5.01 15.12
C MET A 398 -16.69 6.48 14.99
N SER A 399 -17.55 7.38 15.46
CA SER A 399 -17.33 8.83 15.44
C SER A 399 -16.68 9.35 16.72
N ASN A 400 -16.87 8.69 17.87
CA ASN A 400 -16.24 9.07 19.12
C ASN A 400 -16.06 7.89 20.08
N SER A 401 -14.82 7.43 20.29
CA SER A 401 -14.48 6.36 21.23
C SER A 401 -14.67 6.75 22.70
N GLU A 402 -14.58 8.04 23.01
CA GLU A 402 -14.68 8.61 24.36
C GLU A 402 -16.04 9.28 24.62
N ALA A 403 -17.07 8.90 23.84
CA ALA A 403 -18.41 9.47 23.97
C ALA A 403 -19.01 9.22 25.37
N THR A 404 -19.58 10.28 25.96
CA THR A 404 -20.39 10.15 27.19
C THR A 404 -21.71 9.41 26.89
N PRO A 405 -22.41 8.85 27.91
CA PRO A 405 -23.53 7.93 27.70
C PRO A 405 -24.64 8.38 26.73
N THR A 406 -24.91 9.68 26.64
CA THR A 406 -25.94 10.25 25.76
C THR A 406 -25.40 10.76 24.43
N GLN A 407 -24.07 10.82 24.25
CA GLN A 407 -23.45 11.25 23.01
C GLN A 407 -23.37 10.11 22.01
N THR A 408 -23.40 10.47 20.73
CA THR A 408 -23.25 9.56 19.61
C THR A 408 -21.83 8.98 19.59
N GLN A 409 -21.75 7.65 19.59
CA GLN A 409 -20.50 6.88 19.51
C GLN A 409 -20.31 6.29 18.11
N TRP A 410 -21.40 5.84 17.46
CA TRP A 410 -21.38 5.35 16.09
C TRP A 410 -22.33 6.13 15.21
N THR A 411 -21.88 6.45 14.00
CA THR A 411 -22.65 7.17 12.99
C THR A 411 -22.83 6.26 11.77
N ARG A 412 -24.05 6.24 11.24
CA ARG A 412 -24.39 5.49 10.03
C ARG A 412 -23.87 6.21 8.79
N VAL A 413 -23.25 5.46 7.88
CA VAL A 413 -23.05 5.89 6.49
C VAL A 413 -24.43 5.93 5.83
N GLN A 414 -24.84 7.08 5.31
CA GLN A 414 -26.23 7.36 4.89
C GLN A 414 -26.64 6.66 3.58
N GLU A 415 -26.31 5.37 3.46
CA GLU A 415 -26.59 4.52 2.31
C GLU A 415 -27.23 3.20 2.74
N ASN A 416 -28.02 2.62 1.84
CA ASN A 416 -28.56 1.28 1.97
C ASN A 416 -27.81 0.35 1.02
N PHE A 417 -27.07 -0.61 1.58
CA PHE A 417 -26.37 -1.63 0.81
C PHE A 417 -27.28 -2.84 0.62
N GLN A 418 -27.96 -2.88 -0.53
CA GLN A 418 -28.87 -3.95 -0.90
C GLN A 418 -28.18 -4.94 -1.83
N PHE A 419 -28.30 -6.23 -1.52
CA PHE A 419 -27.74 -7.32 -2.33
C PHE A 419 -28.85 -8.07 -3.09
N ALA A 420 -28.52 -8.48 -4.31
CA ALA A 420 -29.36 -9.32 -5.14
C ALA A 420 -29.22 -10.81 -4.72
N PRO A 421 -30.18 -11.68 -5.08
CA PRO A 421 -30.14 -13.11 -4.72
C PRO A 421 -28.91 -13.87 -5.22
N ASN A 422 -28.22 -13.36 -6.23
CA ASN A 422 -26.96 -13.90 -6.76
C ASN A 422 -25.71 -13.48 -5.95
N GLY A 423 -25.87 -12.68 -4.89
CA GLY A 423 -24.79 -12.18 -4.03
C GLY A 423 -24.12 -10.89 -4.51
N SER A 424 -24.49 -10.33 -5.66
CA SER A 424 -23.94 -9.04 -6.11
C SER A 424 -24.64 -7.85 -5.43
N LEU A 425 -23.92 -6.76 -5.20
CA LEU A 425 -24.52 -5.50 -4.74
C LEU A 425 -25.48 -4.94 -5.80
N ALA A 426 -26.75 -4.78 -5.43
CA ALA A 426 -27.81 -4.22 -6.27
C ALA A 426 -27.97 -2.70 -6.09
N SER A 427 -27.69 -2.18 -4.90
CA SER A 427 -27.66 -0.74 -4.59
C SER A 427 -26.70 -0.49 -3.43
N PRO A 428 -25.89 0.59 -3.44
CA PRO A 428 -25.75 1.55 -4.54
C PRO A 428 -24.96 0.96 -5.73
N THR A 429 -25.26 1.39 -6.97
CA THR A 429 -24.66 0.84 -8.20
C THR A 429 -23.42 1.59 -8.69
N ASN A 430 -23.15 2.78 -8.14
CA ASN A 430 -22.07 3.67 -8.54
C ASN A 430 -20.68 3.23 -8.05
N GLY A 431 -20.57 2.18 -7.22
CA GLY A 431 -19.29 1.67 -6.72
C GLY A 431 -18.60 2.56 -5.68
N GLN A 432 -19.28 3.58 -5.17
CA GLN A 432 -18.74 4.52 -4.19
C GLN A 432 -19.85 5.19 -3.38
N THR A 433 -19.51 5.75 -2.23
CA THR A 433 -20.35 6.70 -1.49
C THR A 433 -19.47 7.73 -0.80
N THR A 434 -20.05 8.82 -0.30
CA THR A 434 -19.31 9.88 0.40
C THR A 434 -19.58 9.82 1.88
N LEU A 435 -18.51 9.76 2.68
CA LEU A 435 -18.55 10.01 4.12
C LEU A 435 -18.51 11.51 4.32
N ASN A 436 -19.68 12.13 4.41
CA ASN A 436 -19.80 13.59 4.57
C ASN A 436 -19.25 14.02 5.94
N ASN A 437 -18.34 14.98 5.95
CA ASN A 437 -17.72 15.57 7.13
C ASN A 437 -17.29 14.52 8.17
N LEU A 438 -16.50 13.54 7.73
CA LEU A 438 -16.00 12.46 8.57
C LEU A 438 -15.21 13.04 9.75
N THR A 439 -15.76 12.88 10.96
CA THR A 439 -15.13 13.32 12.20
C THR A 439 -15.00 12.13 13.13
N VAL A 440 -13.78 11.88 13.62
CA VAL A 440 -13.49 10.80 14.57
C VAL A 440 -12.71 11.37 15.75
N ASN A 441 -13.22 11.18 16.97
CA ASN A 441 -12.60 11.67 18.22
C ASN A 441 -12.29 13.18 18.20
N GLY A 442 -13.11 13.97 17.51
CA GLY A 442 -12.91 15.42 17.35
C GLY A 442 -11.92 15.82 16.25
N VAL A 443 -11.26 14.87 15.60
CA VAL A 443 -10.43 15.13 14.41
C VAL A 443 -11.33 15.15 13.19
N ASN A 444 -11.45 16.32 12.54
CA ASN A 444 -12.22 16.45 11.30
C ASN A 444 -11.36 16.13 10.08
N ILE A 445 -11.78 15.11 9.33
CA ILE A 445 -11.14 14.67 8.09
C ILE A 445 -11.81 15.33 6.88
N GLY A 446 -13.02 15.88 7.00
CA GLY A 446 -13.78 16.42 5.86
C GLY A 446 -14.50 15.35 5.05
N ASP A 447 -14.80 15.64 3.79
CA ASP A 447 -15.52 14.70 2.92
C ASP A 447 -14.56 13.64 2.36
N VAL A 448 -14.90 12.37 2.58
CA VAL A 448 -14.07 11.24 2.15
C VAL A 448 -14.86 10.33 1.21
N GLU A 449 -14.33 10.06 0.03
CA GLU A 449 -14.85 9.06 -0.91
C GLU A 449 -14.61 7.67 -0.33
N PHE A 450 -15.69 6.96 0.00
CA PHE A 450 -15.66 5.55 0.36
C PHE A 450 -15.94 4.71 -0.89
N ARG A 451 -14.86 4.26 -1.52
CA ARG A 451 -14.86 3.57 -2.80
C ARG A 451 -14.84 2.07 -2.60
N TYR A 452 -15.78 1.36 -3.23
CA TYR A 452 -15.83 -0.09 -3.21
C TYR A 452 -15.85 -0.73 -4.59
N ASP A 453 -15.74 0.06 -5.65
CA ASP A 453 -15.77 -0.35 -7.05
C ASP A 453 -17.04 -1.15 -7.43
N THR A 454 -17.24 -1.33 -8.74
CA THR A 454 -18.31 -2.20 -9.24
C THR A 454 -17.94 -3.65 -8.92
N ASN A 455 -18.72 -4.30 -8.04
CA ASN A 455 -18.54 -5.67 -7.52
C ASN A 455 -17.53 -5.86 -6.36
N GLY A 456 -16.95 -4.81 -5.79
CA GLY A 456 -16.05 -5.00 -4.64
C GLY A 456 -16.78 -5.26 -3.31
N LEU A 457 -18.09 -5.02 -3.25
CA LEU A 457 -18.97 -5.56 -2.21
C LEU A 457 -19.76 -6.75 -2.74
N SER A 458 -19.74 -7.85 -2.00
CA SER A 458 -20.51 -9.05 -2.30
C SER A 458 -21.16 -9.62 -1.05
N GLN A 459 -22.12 -10.51 -1.25
CA GLN A 459 -22.76 -11.27 -0.18
C GLN A 459 -22.79 -12.75 -0.53
N PHE A 460 -21.89 -13.52 0.08
CA PHE A 460 -21.83 -14.97 -0.07
C PHE A 460 -21.91 -15.67 1.28
N ALA A 461 -22.18 -16.98 1.25
CA ALA A 461 -22.21 -17.79 2.45
C ALA A 461 -20.82 -17.80 3.11
N ASP A 462 -20.79 -17.57 4.41
CA ASP A 462 -19.61 -17.72 5.25
C ASP A 462 -20.01 -18.54 6.48
N VAL A 463 -19.24 -19.58 6.77
CA VAL A 463 -19.56 -20.54 7.85
C VAL A 463 -19.49 -19.91 9.24
N ASN A 464 -18.65 -18.89 9.40
CA ASN A 464 -18.44 -18.18 10.67
C ASN A 464 -19.39 -16.99 10.83
N GLY A 465 -20.05 -16.55 9.75
CA GLY A 465 -20.97 -15.43 9.77
C GLY A 465 -20.27 -14.09 9.99
N THR A 466 -19.01 -13.97 9.54
CA THR A 466 -18.18 -12.77 9.65
C THR A 466 -17.95 -12.11 8.29
N ALA A 467 -17.71 -10.79 8.28
CA ALA A 467 -17.33 -10.08 7.06
C ALA A 467 -15.86 -10.36 6.73
N ASN A 468 -15.58 -10.69 5.48
CA ASN A 468 -14.23 -10.90 4.97
C ASN A 468 -13.80 -9.67 4.17
N VAL A 469 -12.94 -8.84 4.75
CA VAL A 469 -12.41 -7.63 4.10
C VAL A 469 -11.18 -7.99 3.28
N SER A 470 -11.26 -7.80 1.96
CA SER A 470 -10.18 -8.14 1.01
C SER A 470 -9.29 -6.95 0.69
N THR A 471 -9.87 -5.73 0.64
CA THR A 471 -9.14 -4.48 0.42
C THR A 471 -9.58 -3.46 1.45
N LEU A 472 -8.62 -2.83 2.11
CA LEU A 472 -8.83 -1.70 3.01
C LEU A 472 -7.58 -0.82 2.99
N ASN A 473 -7.60 0.24 2.17
CA ASN A 473 -6.50 1.19 2.08
C ASN A 473 -7.03 2.63 1.85
N GLN A 474 -6.14 3.61 1.96
CA GLN A 474 -6.46 5.03 1.87
C GLN A 474 -5.27 5.80 1.28
N ASN A 475 -5.47 7.05 0.90
CA ASN A 475 -4.48 7.84 0.13
C ASN A 475 -3.93 9.10 0.83
N GLY A 476 -4.27 9.33 2.09
CA GLY A 476 -3.65 10.37 2.93
C GLY A 476 -2.45 9.85 3.70
N TYR A 477 -1.65 10.75 4.26
CA TYR A 477 -0.51 10.42 5.11
C TYR A 477 -0.20 11.59 6.03
N GLY A 478 0.39 11.29 7.20
CA GLY A 478 0.87 12.32 8.13
C GLY A 478 2.09 13.04 7.60
N ALA A 479 2.46 14.17 8.21
CA ALA A 479 3.68 14.88 7.84
C ALA A 479 4.93 13.99 8.07
N GLY A 480 5.94 14.14 7.22
CA GLY A 480 7.17 13.35 7.26
C GLY A 480 8.42 14.22 7.25
N GLU A 481 9.46 13.78 7.95
CA GLU A 481 10.81 14.35 7.87
C GLU A 481 11.61 13.64 6.79
N PHE A 482 12.47 14.37 6.07
CA PHE A 482 13.36 13.80 5.07
C PHE A 482 14.37 12.85 5.74
N ILE A 483 14.50 11.62 5.24
CA ILE A 483 15.47 10.63 5.74
C ILE A 483 16.63 10.47 4.75
N SER A 484 16.32 10.10 3.51
CA SER A 484 17.33 9.79 2.50
C SER A 484 16.81 10.08 1.09
N VAL A 485 17.74 10.16 0.13
CA VAL A 485 17.44 10.18 -1.29
C VAL A 485 18.21 9.06 -1.99
N ALA A 486 17.55 8.45 -2.97
CA ALA A 486 18.13 7.41 -3.81
C ALA A 486 17.83 7.74 -5.27
N ILE A 487 18.67 7.24 -6.18
CA ILE A 487 18.36 7.24 -7.61
C ILE A 487 18.15 5.79 -8.03
N ASN A 488 16.97 5.46 -8.55
CA ASN A 488 16.64 4.11 -8.99
C ASN A 488 17.12 3.83 -10.43
N ASP A 489 17.02 2.56 -10.85
CA ASP A 489 17.42 2.11 -12.20
C ASP A 489 16.54 2.66 -13.34
N ASN A 490 15.46 3.38 -13.01
CA ASN A 490 14.66 4.12 -13.99
C ASN A 490 15.12 5.59 -14.10
N GLY A 491 16.24 5.94 -13.47
CA GLY A 491 16.76 7.30 -13.41
C GLY A 491 15.89 8.25 -12.60
N ARG A 492 15.00 7.77 -11.72
CA ARG A 492 14.19 8.63 -10.85
C ARG A 492 14.90 8.88 -9.53
N VAL A 493 14.92 10.14 -9.14
CA VAL A 493 15.41 10.60 -7.85
C VAL A 493 14.24 10.53 -6.86
N VAL A 494 14.35 9.62 -5.89
CA VAL A 494 13.29 9.29 -4.94
C VAL A 494 13.72 9.70 -3.53
N ALA A 495 12.94 10.54 -2.87
CA ALA A 495 13.13 10.89 -1.47
C ALA A 495 12.29 9.97 -0.57
N THR A 496 12.89 9.47 0.51
CA THR A 496 12.21 8.67 1.54
C THR A 496 12.03 9.50 2.80
N TYR A 497 10.82 9.44 3.38
CA TYR A 497 10.43 10.23 4.55
C TYR A 497 10.12 9.35 5.77
N SER A 498 10.12 9.95 6.97
CA SER A 498 9.89 9.25 8.24
C SER A 498 8.48 8.69 8.43
N ASN A 499 7.52 9.18 7.67
CA ASN A 499 6.16 8.62 7.59
C ASN A 499 6.07 7.37 6.69
N GLY A 500 7.18 6.92 6.09
CA GLY A 500 7.25 5.76 5.22
C GLY A 500 6.94 6.05 3.74
N GLU A 501 6.57 7.28 3.41
CA GLU A 501 6.30 7.68 2.03
C GLU A 501 7.58 7.83 1.22
N ARG A 502 7.49 7.45 -0.06
CA ARG A 502 8.55 7.61 -1.06
C ARG A 502 8.02 8.46 -2.20
N ILE A 503 8.63 9.63 -2.41
CA ILE A 503 8.18 10.60 -3.39
C ILE A 503 9.24 10.74 -4.49
N ASP A 504 8.80 10.55 -5.73
CA ASP A 504 9.60 10.83 -6.91
C ASP A 504 9.72 12.36 -7.08
N MET A 505 10.95 12.90 -7.02
CA MET A 505 11.20 14.34 -7.08
C MET A 505 11.65 14.81 -8.46
N ALA A 506 12.45 14.00 -9.15
CA ALA A 506 12.99 14.35 -10.45
C ALA A 506 13.36 13.10 -11.26
N GLN A 507 13.49 13.27 -12.57
CA GLN A 507 14.02 12.26 -13.48
C GLN A 507 15.33 12.75 -14.09
N VAL A 508 16.37 11.94 -13.97
CA VAL A 508 17.70 12.21 -14.54
C VAL A 508 17.61 12.21 -16.05
N VAL A 509 18.21 13.22 -16.66
CA VAL A 509 18.31 13.34 -18.12
C VAL A 509 19.70 12.90 -18.56
N THR A 510 19.74 12.10 -19.63
CA THR A 510 20.97 11.70 -20.27
C THR A 510 21.07 12.32 -21.66
N ALA A 511 22.28 12.35 -22.23
CA ALA A 511 22.54 12.89 -23.55
C ALA A 511 23.41 11.94 -24.38
N GLU A 512 23.04 11.75 -25.64
CA GLU A 512 23.82 11.01 -26.63
C GLU A 512 24.34 11.94 -27.74
N PHE A 513 25.35 11.48 -28.46
CA PHE A 513 25.97 12.22 -29.55
C PHE A 513 26.25 11.28 -30.72
N ASN A 514 26.11 11.80 -31.94
CA ASN A 514 26.43 11.04 -33.15
C ASN A 514 27.93 10.68 -33.23
N ALA A 515 28.81 11.61 -32.81
CA ALA A 515 30.25 11.41 -32.81
C ALA A 515 30.85 11.66 -31.41
N ILE A 516 30.64 10.70 -30.51
CA ILE A 516 31.01 10.79 -29.09
C ILE A 516 32.51 11.02 -28.89
N ASN A 517 33.36 10.45 -29.74
CA ASN A 517 34.82 10.60 -29.65
C ASN A 517 35.33 11.98 -30.09
N GLN A 518 34.47 12.82 -30.66
CA GLN A 518 34.79 14.20 -31.06
C GLN A 518 34.38 15.25 -30.02
N LEU A 519 33.88 14.82 -28.86
CA LEU A 519 33.60 15.72 -27.74
C LEU A 519 34.89 16.34 -27.20
N LYS A 520 34.85 17.63 -26.91
CA LYS A 520 35.98 18.32 -26.29
C LYS A 520 35.99 18.05 -24.80
N ARG A 521 37.13 17.55 -24.30
CA ARG A 521 37.37 17.31 -22.88
C ARG A 521 37.70 18.59 -22.13
N LEU A 522 37.26 18.65 -20.89
CA LEU A 522 37.53 19.68 -19.91
C LEU A 522 37.96 19.01 -18.59
N ASP A 523 38.43 19.83 -17.66
CA ASP A 523 38.87 19.35 -16.35
C ASP A 523 37.71 18.69 -15.59
N GLY A 524 38.05 17.72 -14.72
CA GLY A 524 37.07 17.03 -13.88
C GLY A 524 36.30 15.88 -14.54
N GLY A 525 36.72 15.42 -15.73
CA GLY A 525 36.05 14.32 -16.45
C GLY A 525 34.76 14.76 -17.14
N VAL A 526 34.76 16.01 -17.61
CA VAL A 526 33.61 16.66 -18.24
C VAL A 526 33.90 16.90 -19.72
N PHE A 527 32.84 16.90 -20.52
CA PHE A 527 32.84 17.03 -21.96
C PHE A 527 31.91 18.17 -22.39
N THR A 528 32.27 18.81 -23.50
CA THR A 528 31.42 19.80 -24.19
C THR A 528 31.28 19.43 -25.67
N ALA A 529 30.13 19.77 -26.24
CA ALA A 529 29.84 19.51 -27.64
C ALA A 529 30.72 20.37 -28.56
N THR A 530 31.13 19.80 -29.68
CA THR A 530 31.89 20.46 -30.75
C THR A 530 31.08 20.46 -32.03
N SER A 531 31.53 21.22 -33.04
CA SER A 531 30.93 21.13 -34.37
C SER A 531 31.08 19.73 -34.99
N GLU A 532 32.15 19.00 -34.65
CA GLU A 532 32.34 17.63 -35.16
C GLU A 532 31.53 16.57 -34.39
N SER A 533 31.24 16.76 -33.10
CA SER A 533 30.41 15.81 -32.32
C SER A 533 28.94 15.82 -32.71
N GLY A 534 28.49 16.95 -33.27
CA GLY A 534 27.08 17.28 -33.43
C GLY A 534 26.45 17.80 -32.13
N GLU A 535 25.17 18.19 -32.23
CA GLU A 535 24.37 18.60 -31.07
C GLU A 535 24.01 17.40 -30.17
N ALA A 536 23.73 17.70 -28.90
CA ALA A 536 23.32 16.70 -27.92
C ALA A 536 21.89 16.22 -28.20
N ILE A 537 21.71 14.91 -28.26
CA ILE A 537 20.39 14.27 -28.33
C ILE A 537 20.01 13.89 -26.90
N LEU A 538 19.07 14.63 -26.31
CA LEU A 538 18.64 14.40 -24.93
C LEU A 538 17.67 13.22 -24.85
N ASP A 539 17.95 12.29 -23.94
CA ASP A 539 17.01 11.26 -23.52
C ASP A 539 16.42 11.62 -22.15
N LEU A 540 15.11 11.89 -22.17
CA LEU A 540 14.32 12.31 -21.01
C LEU A 540 13.74 11.13 -20.22
N SER A 541 13.91 9.90 -20.73
CA SER A 541 13.33 8.69 -20.14
C SER A 541 14.14 8.12 -18.98
N GLY A 542 15.35 8.62 -18.72
CA GLY A 542 16.24 8.07 -17.70
C GLY A 542 16.72 6.64 -18.01
N THR A 543 16.56 6.19 -19.27
CA THR A 543 16.93 4.83 -19.67
C THR A 543 18.44 4.62 -19.56
N GLY A 544 18.83 3.43 -19.08
CA GLY A 544 20.23 3.05 -18.95
C GLY A 544 20.94 3.59 -17.72
N VAL A 545 20.26 4.36 -16.86
CA VAL A 545 20.76 4.72 -15.53
C VAL A 545 20.70 3.50 -14.62
N ILE A 546 21.75 3.27 -13.85
CA ILE A 546 21.81 2.22 -12.82
C ILE A 546 22.10 2.90 -11.49
N GLY A 547 21.22 2.67 -10.50
CA GLY A 547 21.34 3.17 -9.14
C GLY A 547 22.39 2.42 -8.33
N GLY A 548 22.91 3.07 -7.29
CA GLY A 548 23.87 2.48 -6.35
C GLY A 548 25.12 1.92 -7.03
N SER A 549 25.59 2.56 -8.11
CA SER A 549 26.68 2.04 -8.93
C SER A 549 27.57 3.16 -9.45
N LEU A 550 28.84 2.85 -9.73
CA LEU A 550 29.78 3.76 -10.37
C LEU A 550 30.46 3.10 -11.56
N GLU A 551 30.66 3.86 -12.63
CA GLU A 551 31.49 3.46 -13.76
C GLU A 551 32.98 3.68 -13.41
N ALA A 552 33.80 2.63 -13.47
CA ALA A 552 35.25 2.72 -13.30
C ALA A 552 35.92 3.36 -14.53
N SER A 553 37.23 3.64 -14.43
CA SER A 553 37.99 3.98 -15.64
C SER A 553 37.96 2.81 -16.62
N ASN A 554 37.88 3.11 -17.92
CA ASN A 554 38.06 2.11 -18.98
C ASN A 554 39.54 1.84 -19.31
N THR A 555 40.47 2.29 -18.45
CA THR A 555 41.91 2.04 -18.57
C THR A 555 42.28 0.72 -17.89
N ASP A 556 42.84 -0.24 -18.64
CA ASP A 556 43.52 -1.40 -18.06
C ASP A 556 45.01 -1.10 -17.87
N ILE A 557 45.45 -1.16 -16.61
CA ILE A 557 46.84 -0.89 -16.22
C ILE A 557 47.83 -1.85 -16.91
N SER A 558 47.44 -3.11 -17.10
CA SER A 558 48.30 -4.14 -17.70
C SER A 558 48.60 -3.84 -19.17
N ASP A 559 47.57 -3.43 -19.90
CA ASP A 559 47.68 -3.05 -21.30
C ASP A 559 48.47 -1.75 -21.47
N GLU A 560 48.21 -0.75 -20.62
CA GLU A 560 48.93 0.53 -20.68
C GLU A 560 50.42 0.37 -20.31
N PHE A 561 50.79 -0.48 -19.36
CA PHE A 561 52.20 -0.78 -19.08
C PHE A 561 52.87 -1.52 -20.25
N THR A 562 52.16 -2.42 -20.92
CA THR A 562 52.69 -3.11 -22.11
C THR A 562 52.93 -2.11 -23.24
N LYS A 563 51.97 -1.21 -23.51
CA LYS A 563 52.13 -0.11 -24.47
C LYS A 563 53.29 0.82 -24.08
N LEU A 564 53.45 1.13 -22.79
CA LEU A 564 54.52 1.97 -22.29
C LEU A 564 55.89 1.35 -22.59
N ILE A 565 56.08 0.05 -22.32
CA ILE A 565 57.33 -0.66 -22.62
C ILE A 565 57.63 -0.64 -24.12
N VAL A 566 56.64 -0.91 -24.97
CA VAL A 566 56.81 -0.89 -26.43
C VAL A 566 57.15 0.51 -26.94
N THR A 567 56.45 1.53 -26.46
CA THR A 567 56.67 2.94 -26.83
C THR A 567 58.04 3.44 -26.38
N GLN A 568 58.48 3.04 -25.17
CA GLN A 568 59.83 3.34 -24.67
C GLN A 568 60.93 2.66 -25.50
N GLN A 569 60.74 1.39 -25.88
CA GLN A 569 61.67 0.70 -26.78
C GLN A 569 61.75 1.37 -28.15
N ALA A 570 60.61 1.80 -28.70
CA ALA A 570 60.54 2.54 -29.96
C ALA A 570 61.23 3.91 -29.86
N TYR A 571 61.01 4.64 -28.77
CA TYR A 571 61.71 5.91 -28.50
C TYR A 571 63.22 5.71 -28.39
N ALA A 572 63.68 4.71 -27.63
CA ALA A 572 65.09 4.37 -27.49
C ALA A 572 65.72 3.99 -28.85
N ALA A 573 65.03 3.21 -29.69
CA ALA A 573 65.48 2.89 -31.03
C ALA A 573 65.60 4.15 -31.91
N GLY A 574 64.62 5.07 -31.85
CA GLY A 574 64.66 6.35 -32.54
C GLY A 574 65.87 7.21 -32.15
N THR A 575 66.20 7.28 -30.85
CA THR A 575 67.37 8.03 -30.38
C THR A 575 68.70 7.46 -30.88
N ARG A 576 68.81 6.12 -31.01
CA ARG A 576 69.98 5.46 -31.60
C ARG A 576 70.16 5.82 -33.09
N ILE A 577 69.07 5.95 -33.84
CA ILE A 577 69.14 6.39 -35.25
C ILE A 577 69.72 7.80 -35.34
N VAL A 578 69.29 8.70 -34.44
CA VAL A 578 69.81 10.07 -34.38
C VAL A 578 71.29 10.08 -34.02
N SER A 579 71.74 9.28 -33.04
CA SER A 579 73.16 9.21 -32.67
C SER A 579 74.02 8.61 -33.80
N THR A 580 73.58 7.54 -34.46
CA THR A 580 74.32 6.98 -35.61
C THR A 580 74.38 7.98 -36.77
N ALA A 581 73.31 8.74 -37.01
CA ALA A 581 73.30 9.78 -38.05
C ALA A 581 74.24 10.95 -37.71
N ASP A 582 74.34 11.34 -36.44
CA ASP A 582 75.30 12.34 -35.97
C ASP A 582 76.75 11.85 -36.11
N GLU A 583 77.05 10.61 -35.73
CA GLU A 583 78.36 9.98 -35.94
C GLU A 583 78.76 9.97 -37.43
N MET A 584 77.83 9.60 -38.32
CA MET A 584 78.08 9.64 -39.77
C MET A 584 78.27 11.05 -40.32
N LEU A 585 77.56 12.06 -39.79
CA LEU A 585 77.75 13.46 -40.17
C LEU A 585 79.12 13.99 -39.71
N GLN A 586 79.53 13.64 -38.49
CA GLN A 586 80.84 14.00 -37.96
C GLN A 586 81.96 13.36 -38.79
N GLU A 587 81.83 12.08 -39.15
CA GLU A 587 82.80 11.40 -40.02
C GLU A 587 82.85 12.03 -41.43
N ALA A 588 81.68 12.36 -42.00
CA ALA A 588 81.62 13.04 -43.30
C ALA A 588 82.24 14.46 -43.26
N LEU A 589 82.08 15.19 -42.16
CA LEU A 589 82.74 16.48 -41.95
C LEU A 589 84.25 16.34 -41.77
N ASN A 590 84.70 15.26 -41.13
CA ASN A 590 86.12 14.96 -40.95
C ASN A 590 86.81 14.54 -42.26
N MET A 591 86.09 13.99 -43.26
CA MET A 591 86.63 13.71 -44.60
C MET A 591 86.96 14.96 -45.44
N ILE A 592 86.40 16.12 -45.09
CA ILE A 592 86.61 17.40 -45.82
C ILE A 592 87.84 18.15 -45.31
N ARG A 593 88.44 17.71 -44.20
CA ARG A 593 89.76 18.16 -43.73
C ARG A 593 90.85 17.23 -44.24
#